data_AF-A0A7E6EQY6-F1
#
_entry.id   AF-A0A7E6EQY6-F1
#
_cell.length_a   1.000
_cell.length_b   1.000
_cell.length_c   1.000
_cell.angle_alpha   90.00
_cell.angle_beta   90.00
_cell.angle_gamma   90.00
#
_symmetry.space_group_name_H-M   'P 1'
#
loop_
_entity.id
_entity.type
_entity.pdbx_description
1 polymer ?
#
loop_
_entity_poly.entity_id
_entity_poly.type
_entity_poly.pdbx_seq_one_letter_code
_entity_poly.pdbx_strand_id
1 'polypeptide(L)'
;MQTMSGKGEIFSPAEILNKSCVKVGYITQGAVIGNISIISNKLDSDGKVTRSVEWSETFFNEKDGIYEGQFQYNGGNTFLKIETNIESGSLSFDYITVSKGDCSALNCPGNTFMCTDKTKCIQQKDRCNNHWNCKDGSDENACLNTFNCTFEDKNMCGFKSSPEYCLELDFGVRSKNPSRDHSKGTVYGQYIRLNCNNESRIILPKITMGTTFCLDFYYIFSGYGNLSVYNNNTLLMKLPKFDAEIWMNVNLTLSKGVHNISLVYSGGNLTTLAFDSVVTKQGKCPAKGCPENWYPCNDNNTCYPYTQKCDGIINCPNGEDEKGCASNKTKYKLTGGRDLWSGKLKMLSGSEYLPVCAYSISSFTLDTVCSQLGLK
;
A
#
# COMPACT_ATOMS: atom_id res chain seq x y z
N MET A 1 -32.37 -10.59 8.25
CA MET A 1 -31.13 -10.40 7.46
C MET A 1 -31.52 -10.01 6.05
N GLN A 2 -31.24 -8.78 5.64
CA GLN A 2 -31.51 -8.29 4.29
C GLN A 2 -30.17 -8.04 3.60
N THR A 3 -29.94 -8.70 2.46
CA THR A 3 -28.69 -8.59 1.69
C THR A 3 -28.86 -7.55 0.59
N MET A 4 -27.87 -6.68 0.46
CA MET A 4 -27.83 -5.59 -0.52
C MET A 4 -26.59 -5.73 -1.41
N SER A 5 -26.83 -5.75 -2.72
CA SER A 5 -25.80 -5.77 -3.77
C SER A 5 -26.24 -4.81 -4.87
N GLY A 6 -25.74 -3.57 -4.83
CA GLY A 6 -26.17 -2.48 -5.71
C GLY A 6 -26.63 -1.24 -4.95
N LYS A 7 -27.36 -0.38 -5.66
CA LYS A 7 -28.11 0.72 -5.04
C LYS A 7 -29.38 0.19 -4.41
N GLY A 8 -29.64 0.58 -3.18
CA GLY A 8 -30.92 0.25 -2.57
C GLY A 8 -31.21 1.05 -1.32
N GLU A 9 -32.49 1.05 -0.96
CA GLU A 9 -33.03 1.87 0.11
C GLU A 9 -33.87 0.99 1.05
N ILE A 10 -33.68 1.17 2.36
CA ILE A 10 -34.49 0.55 3.40
C ILE A 10 -35.09 1.67 4.24
N PHE A 11 -36.39 1.60 4.52
CA PHE A 11 -37.11 2.59 5.31
C PHE A 11 -37.58 1.97 6.62
N SER A 12 -37.39 2.69 7.72
CA SER A 12 -38.09 2.39 8.96
C SER A 12 -39.53 2.93 8.89
N PRO A 13 -40.44 2.41 9.73
CA PRO A 13 -41.69 3.10 10.02
C PRO A 13 -41.42 4.53 10.50
N ALA A 14 -42.37 5.43 10.23
CA ALA A 14 -42.36 6.78 10.78
C ALA A 14 -42.84 6.72 12.23
N GLU A 15 -41.96 7.11 13.15
CA GLU A 15 -42.23 7.08 14.59
C GLU A 15 -41.68 8.34 15.27
N ILE A 16 -42.33 8.72 16.38
CA ILE A 16 -41.80 9.74 17.27
C ILE A 16 -40.74 9.08 18.13
N LEU A 17 -39.48 9.25 17.74
CA LEU A 17 -38.35 8.79 18.52
C LEU A 17 -38.02 9.84 19.57
N ASN A 18 -38.00 9.44 20.84
CA ASN A 18 -37.33 10.21 21.87
C ASN A 18 -35.81 10.11 21.67
N LYS A 19 -35.03 10.86 22.46
CA LYS A 19 -33.57 10.67 22.52
C LYS A 19 -33.23 9.18 22.67
N SER A 20 -32.56 8.62 21.67
CA SER A 20 -32.36 7.17 21.51
C SER A 20 -30.98 6.87 20.94
N CYS A 21 -30.42 5.74 21.33
CA CYS A 21 -29.24 5.17 20.72
C CYS A 21 -29.63 4.17 19.64
N VAL A 22 -29.09 4.35 18.44
CA VAL A 22 -29.26 3.41 17.33
C VAL A 22 -27.95 2.65 17.16
N LYS A 23 -28.00 1.31 17.28
CA LYS A 23 -26.88 0.42 16.97
C LYS A 23 -27.15 -0.35 15.70
N VAL A 24 -26.11 -0.57 14.92
CA VAL A 24 -26.17 -1.19 13.59
C VAL A 24 -25.08 -2.25 13.52
N GLY A 25 -25.48 -3.50 13.30
CA GLY A 25 -24.59 -4.62 13.00
C GLY A 25 -24.77 -5.05 11.55
N TYR A 26 -23.67 -5.24 10.83
CA TYR A 26 -23.69 -5.68 9.44
C TYR A 26 -22.51 -6.57 9.10
N ILE A 27 -22.72 -7.41 8.09
CA ILE A 27 -21.78 -8.43 7.62
C ILE A 27 -21.44 -8.10 6.17
N THR A 28 -20.15 -8.07 5.84
CA THR A 28 -19.69 -7.98 4.45
C THR A 28 -19.43 -9.38 3.91
N GLN A 29 -19.72 -9.60 2.63
CA GLN A 29 -19.37 -10.83 1.92
C GLN A 29 -18.82 -10.54 0.53
N GLY A 30 -17.66 -11.12 0.22
CA GLY A 30 -16.86 -10.84 -0.97
C GLY A 30 -16.08 -9.53 -0.84
N ALA A 31 -15.48 -9.08 -1.94
CA ALA A 31 -14.78 -7.80 -2.04
C ALA A 31 -15.77 -6.62 -2.08
N VAL A 32 -16.22 -6.14 -0.92
CA VAL A 32 -17.26 -5.10 -0.86
C VAL A 32 -16.69 -3.72 -1.21
N ILE A 33 -17.20 -3.09 -2.26
CA ILE A 33 -16.90 -1.72 -2.66
C ILE A 33 -18.20 -0.92 -2.67
N GLY A 34 -18.23 0.24 -2.01
CA GLY A 34 -19.40 1.11 -2.02
C GLY A 34 -19.53 1.94 -0.75
N ASN A 35 -20.73 2.40 -0.45
CA ASN A 35 -21.02 3.07 0.81
C ASN A 35 -22.43 2.77 1.32
N ILE A 36 -22.61 2.95 2.61
CA ILE A 36 -23.86 2.91 3.34
C ILE A 36 -24.03 4.21 4.12
N SER A 37 -25.22 4.77 4.07
CA SER A 37 -25.59 5.97 4.82
C SER A 37 -26.91 5.74 5.55
N ILE A 38 -26.99 6.16 6.80
CA ILE A 38 -28.22 6.23 7.58
C ILE A 38 -28.61 7.69 7.71
N ILE A 39 -29.77 8.00 7.14
CA ILE A 39 -30.30 9.35 6.97
C ILE A 39 -31.55 9.45 7.83
N SER A 40 -31.62 10.42 8.73
CA SER A 40 -32.87 10.76 9.39
C SER A 40 -33.65 11.76 8.53
N ASN A 41 -34.95 11.50 8.39
CA ASN A 41 -35.90 12.37 7.71
C ASN A 41 -36.81 12.96 8.78
N LYS A 42 -36.46 14.14 9.30
CA LYS A 42 -37.27 14.82 10.33
C LYS A 42 -38.44 15.51 9.68
N LEU A 43 -39.65 15.22 10.15
CA LEU A 43 -40.86 15.96 9.77
C LEU A 43 -41.05 17.11 10.74
N ASP A 44 -41.14 18.33 10.22
CA ASP A 44 -41.62 19.47 11.02
C ASP A 44 -43.15 19.44 11.17
N SER A 45 -43.67 20.35 12.00
CA SER A 45 -45.11 20.53 12.24
C SER A 45 -45.91 20.94 10.99
N ASP A 46 -45.24 21.43 9.94
CA ASP A 46 -45.83 21.83 8.67
C ASP A 46 -45.71 20.72 7.59
N GLY A 47 -45.17 19.54 7.94
CA GLY A 47 -44.99 18.40 7.05
C GLY A 47 -43.76 18.46 6.13
N LYS A 48 -42.88 19.45 6.31
CA LYS A 48 -41.61 19.57 5.56
C LYS A 48 -40.57 18.59 6.12
N VAL A 49 -39.90 17.90 5.20
CA VAL A 49 -38.88 16.89 5.55
C VAL A 49 -37.49 17.52 5.51
N THR A 50 -36.78 17.49 6.65
CA THR A 50 -35.36 17.84 6.73
C THR A 50 -34.53 16.55 6.78
N ARG A 51 -33.53 16.44 5.90
CA ARG A 51 -32.65 15.27 5.80
C ARG A 51 -31.30 15.53 6.46
N SER A 52 -30.86 14.64 7.33
CA SER A 52 -29.51 14.66 7.91
C SER A 52 -28.89 13.28 7.88
N VAL A 53 -27.63 13.20 7.45
CA VAL A 53 -26.83 11.97 7.56
C VAL A 53 -26.42 11.83 9.01
N GLU A 54 -26.97 10.82 9.68
CA GLU A 54 -26.68 10.55 11.09
C GLU A 54 -25.44 9.67 11.24
N TRP A 55 -25.25 8.74 10.30
CA TRP A 55 -24.14 7.79 10.29
C TRP A 55 -23.86 7.34 8.86
N SER A 56 -22.60 7.06 8.53
CA SER A 56 -22.23 6.52 7.21
C SER A 56 -20.94 5.72 7.30
N GLU A 57 -20.83 4.72 6.43
CA GLU A 57 -19.63 3.91 6.23
C GLU A 57 -19.31 3.78 4.74
N THR A 58 -18.03 3.74 4.41
CA THR A 58 -17.55 3.50 3.04
C THR A 58 -16.69 2.25 3.00
N PHE A 59 -16.97 1.34 2.07
CA PHE A 59 -16.30 0.06 1.88
C PHE A 59 -15.41 0.05 0.65
N PHE A 60 -14.28 -0.67 0.69
CA PHE A 60 -13.48 -0.95 -0.49
C PHE A 60 -12.72 -2.24 -0.40
N ASN A 61 -13.11 -3.18 -1.25
CA ASN A 61 -12.55 -4.52 -1.22
C ASN A 61 -12.58 -5.10 0.20
N GLU A 62 -13.57 -4.68 1.00
CA GLU A 62 -13.67 -5.06 2.40
C GLU A 62 -14.03 -6.54 2.42
N LYS A 63 -13.11 -7.37 2.90
CA LYS A 63 -13.29 -8.83 2.93
C LYS A 63 -14.33 -9.22 3.99
N ASP A 64 -14.72 -10.49 3.96
CA ASP A 64 -15.71 -11.06 4.86
C ASP A 64 -15.43 -10.69 6.33
N GLY A 65 -16.38 -9.98 6.95
CA GLY A 65 -16.21 -9.45 8.29
C GLY A 65 -17.52 -9.03 8.92
N ILE A 66 -17.51 -8.93 10.25
CA ILE A 66 -18.64 -8.46 11.06
C ILE A 66 -18.26 -7.10 11.62
N TYR A 67 -19.13 -6.13 11.43
CA TYR A 67 -18.90 -4.75 11.80
C TYR A 67 -20.07 -4.22 12.62
N GLU A 68 -19.74 -3.32 13.55
CA GLU A 68 -20.71 -2.69 14.43
C GLU A 68 -20.45 -1.18 14.50
N GLY A 69 -21.54 -0.41 14.51
CA GLY A 69 -21.51 1.03 14.72
C GLY A 69 -22.73 1.49 15.52
N GLN A 70 -22.64 2.70 16.07
CA GLN A 70 -23.78 3.33 16.72
C GLN A 70 -23.78 4.84 16.52
N PHE A 71 -24.96 5.45 16.65
CA PHE A 71 -25.07 6.90 16.67
C PHE A 71 -26.15 7.35 17.65
N GLN A 72 -25.93 8.53 18.23
CA GLN A 72 -26.89 9.17 19.10
C GLN A 72 -27.94 9.90 18.27
N TYR A 73 -29.21 9.50 18.41
CA TYR A 73 -30.33 10.24 17.86
C TYR A 73 -30.93 11.16 18.93
N ASN A 74 -31.07 12.45 18.60
CA ASN A 74 -31.50 13.49 19.55
C ASN A 74 -33.03 13.66 19.66
N GLY A 75 -33.80 12.79 18.99
CA GLY A 75 -35.26 12.79 19.04
C GLY A 75 -35.93 13.65 17.97
N GLY A 76 -37.22 13.39 17.75
CA GLY A 76 -38.07 14.05 16.75
C GLY A 76 -39.03 13.07 16.06
N ASN A 77 -40.03 13.61 15.35
CA ASN A 77 -40.86 12.80 14.46
C ASN A 77 -40.07 12.47 13.20
N THR A 78 -39.72 11.21 12.99
CA THR A 78 -38.80 10.82 11.91
C THR A 78 -39.05 9.42 11.40
N PHE A 79 -38.52 9.14 10.21
CA PHE A 79 -38.18 7.80 9.79
C PHE A 79 -36.71 7.78 9.35
N LEU A 80 -36.04 6.66 9.65
CA LEU A 80 -34.68 6.40 9.19
C LEU A 80 -34.75 5.82 7.78
N LYS A 81 -33.94 6.39 6.89
CA LYS A 81 -33.67 5.84 5.56
C LYS A 81 -32.23 5.32 5.57
N ILE A 82 -32.06 4.05 5.23
CA ILE A 82 -30.76 3.48 4.95
C ILE A 82 -30.58 3.48 3.45
N GLU A 83 -29.51 4.10 2.97
CA GLU A 83 -29.15 4.18 1.57
C GLU A 83 -27.85 3.44 1.36
N THR A 84 -27.84 2.50 0.41
CA THR A 84 -26.65 1.76 0.01
C THR A 84 -26.33 2.06 -1.44
N ASN A 85 -25.05 2.11 -1.76
CA ASN A 85 -24.53 2.20 -3.12
C ASN A 85 -23.31 1.28 -3.22
N ILE A 86 -23.57 -0.02 -3.35
CA ILE A 86 -22.56 -1.07 -3.42
C ILE A 86 -22.24 -1.37 -4.89
N GLU A 87 -20.98 -1.15 -5.28
CA GLU A 87 -20.45 -1.35 -6.63
C GLU A 87 -19.93 -2.78 -6.85
N SER A 88 -19.42 -3.43 -5.79
CA SER A 88 -18.91 -4.82 -5.81
C SER A 88 -19.16 -5.47 -4.46
N GLY A 89 -19.29 -6.81 -4.42
CA GLY A 89 -19.59 -7.59 -3.22
C GLY A 89 -21.03 -7.45 -2.73
N SER A 90 -21.28 -7.89 -1.51
CA SER A 90 -22.60 -7.79 -0.86
C SER A 90 -22.48 -7.45 0.61
N LEU A 91 -23.47 -6.74 1.13
CA LEU A 91 -23.59 -6.41 2.55
C LEU A 91 -24.93 -6.91 3.07
N SER A 92 -24.93 -7.53 4.25
CA SER A 92 -26.13 -7.99 4.92
C SER A 92 -26.25 -7.33 6.29
N PHE A 93 -27.40 -6.72 6.56
CA PHE A 93 -27.69 -6.25 7.92
C PHE A 93 -27.97 -7.44 8.82
N ASP A 94 -27.22 -7.54 9.92
CA ASP A 94 -27.47 -8.51 10.97
C ASP A 94 -28.58 -7.98 11.89
N TYR A 95 -28.36 -6.80 12.49
CA TYR A 95 -29.35 -6.15 13.35
C TYR A 95 -29.30 -4.62 13.27
N ILE A 96 -30.44 -4.00 13.55
CA ILE A 96 -30.56 -2.59 13.87
C ILE A 96 -31.41 -2.49 15.13
N THR A 97 -30.86 -1.93 16.20
CA THR A 97 -31.56 -1.80 17.48
C THR A 97 -31.64 -0.36 17.90
N VAL A 98 -32.85 0.09 18.22
CA VAL A 98 -33.11 1.41 18.79
C VAL A 98 -33.39 1.23 20.28
N SER A 99 -32.61 1.89 21.12
CA SER A 99 -32.74 1.84 22.58
C SER A 99 -32.95 3.25 23.13
N LYS A 100 -33.89 3.41 24.07
CA LYS A 100 -34.21 4.71 24.66
C LYS A 100 -33.04 5.21 25.53
N GLY A 101 -32.66 6.46 25.37
CA GLY A 101 -31.60 7.10 26.16
C GLY A 101 -30.31 7.36 25.38
N ASP A 102 -29.22 7.49 26.13
CA ASP A 102 -27.88 7.75 25.61
C ASP A 102 -27.16 6.46 25.17
N CYS A 103 -26.34 6.56 24.13
CA CYS A 103 -25.50 5.45 23.70
C CYS A 103 -24.47 5.07 24.78
N SER A 104 -24.58 3.83 25.27
CA SER A 104 -23.52 3.19 26.05
C SER A 104 -22.25 3.04 25.22
N ALA A 105 -21.07 3.03 25.84
CA ALA A 105 -19.82 2.75 25.13
C ALA A 105 -19.91 1.45 24.32
N LEU A 106 -19.48 1.45 23.05
CA LEU A 106 -19.42 0.25 22.24
C LEU A 106 -18.36 -0.70 22.80
N ASN A 107 -18.62 -2.01 22.78
CA ASN A 107 -17.63 -2.99 23.21
C ASN A 107 -16.88 -3.49 21.98
N CYS A 108 -15.85 -2.75 21.58
CA CYS A 108 -15.08 -3.05 20.37
C CYS A 108 -14.36 -4.41 20.51
N PRO A 109 -14.42 -5.29 19.48
CA PRO A 109 -13.58 -6.48 19.43
C PRO A 109 -12.09 -6.12 19.61
N GLY A 110 -11.32 -6.99 20.25
CA GLY A 110 -9.94 -6.67 20.66
C GLY A 110 -8.97 -6.27 19.55
N ASN A 111 -9.33 -6.48 18.28
CA ASN A 111 -8.52 -6.15 17.11
C ASN A 111 -8.95 -4.84 16.42
N THR A 112 -9.85 -4.07 17.03
CA THR A 112 -10.43 -2.83 16.48
C THR A 112 -10.14 -1.63 17.38
N PHE A 113 -10.09 -0.42 16.79
CA PHE A 113 -9.87 0.83 17.49
C PHE A 113 -11.21 1.55 17.72
N MET A 114 -11.48 1.97 18.96
CA MET A 114 -12.68 2.75 19.29
C MET A 114 -12.42 4.24 19.08
N CYS A 115 -13.27 4.90 18.30
CA CYS A 115 -13.27 6.37 18.20
C CYS A 115 -13.48 7.01 19.58
N THR A 116 -12.89 8.19 19.83
CA THR A 116 -12.95 8.86 21.14
C THR A 116 -14.38 9.29 21.52
N ASP A 117 -15.19 9.63 20.52
CA ASP A 117 -16.63 9.89 20.64
C ASP A 117 -17.47 8.63 20.92
N LYS A 118 -16.86 7.43 20.90
CA LYS A 118 -17.46 6.12 21.17
C LYS A 118 -18.60 5.76 20.21
N THR A 119 -18.64 6.37 19.02
CA THR A 119 -19.69 6.09 18.02
C THR A 119 -19.37 4.87 17.17
N LYS A 120 -18.10 4.53 17.00
CA LYS A 120 -17.66 3.56 16.00
C LYS A 120 -16.40 2.84 16.43
N CYS A 121 -16.29 1.57 16.02
CA CYS A 121 -15.03 0.84 16.03
C CYS A 121 -14.51 0.75 14.59
N ILE A 122 -13.26 1.12 14.37
CA ILE A 122 -12.59 1.03 13.07
C ILE A 122 -11.54 -0.07 13.11
N GLN A 123 -11.11 -0.57 11.95
CA GLN A 123 -10.06 -1.57 11.91
C GLN A 123 -8.70 -0.92 12.19
N GLN A 124 -7.71 -1.72 12.61
CA GLN A 124 -6.37 -1.19 12.85
C GLN A 124 -5.74 -0.56 11.60
N LYS A 125 -6.12 -1.01 10.39
CA LYS A 125 -5.69 -0.44 9.11
C LYS A 125 -6.22 0.98 8.86
N ASP A 126 -7.33 1.33 9.50
CA ASP A 126 -8.01 2.62 9.33
C ASP A 126 -7.47 3.68 10.31
N ARG A 127 -6.54 3.30 11.18
CA ARG A 127 -5.92 4.22 12.14
C ARG A 127 -4.67 4.84 11.53
N CYS A 128 -4.56 6.17 11.57
CA CYS A 128 -3.41 6.91 11.06
C CYS A 128 -3.18 6.73 9.54
N ASN A 129 -4.26 6.60 8.76
CA ASN A 129 -4.22 6.45 7.30
C ASN A 129 -4.49 7.78 6.54
N ASN A 130 -4.50 8.92 7.25
CA ASN A 130 -4.82 10.25 6.74
C ASN A 130 -6.25 10.35 6.14
N HIS A 131 -7.17 9.53 6.63
CA HIS A 131 -8.61 9.60 6.35
C HIS A 131 -9.37 9.63 7.69
N TRP A 132 -10.45 10.41 7.77
CA TRP A 132 -11.27 10.46 8.99
C TRP A 132 -12.33 9.36 8.92
N ASN A 133 -11.95 8.16 9.33
CA ASN A 133 -12.86 7.05 9.56
C ASN A 133 -13.71 7.28 10.83
N CYS A 134 -13.19 8.00 11.82
CA CYS A 134 -13.95 8.49 12.97
C CYS A 134 -14.52 9.90 12.73
N LYS A 135 -15.77 10.14 13.19
CA LYS A 135 -16.42 11.46 13.06
C LYS A 135 -15.68 12.57 13.80
N ASP A 136 -15.01 12.22 14.89
CA ASP A 136 -14.19 13.12 15.71
C ASP A 136 -12.72 13.23 15.25
N GLY A 137 -12.33 12.52 14.18
CA GLY A 137 -10.95 12.45 13.68
C GLY A 137 -9.95 11.83 14.67
N SER A 138 -10.42 11.13 15.70
CA SER A 138 -9.56 10.56 16.74
C SER A 138 -8.65 9.43 16.27
N ASP A 139 -9.00 8.80 15.16
CA ASP A 139 -8.22 7.81 14.42
C ASP A 139 -6.92 8.38 13.83
N GLU A 140 -6.90 9.69 13.55
CA GLU A 140 -5.72 10.40 13.03
C GLU A 140 -4.94 11.16 14.12
N ASN A 141 -5.34 11.03 15.39
CA ASN A 141 -4.71 11.69 16.53
C ASN A 141 -3.76 10.74 17.29
N ALA A 142 -2.65 11.29 17.82
CA ALA A 142 -1.67 10.56 18.63
C ALA A 142 -1.10 9.28 17.97
N CYS A 143 -0.71 9.42 16.70
CA CYS A 143 -0.06 8.39 15.90
C CYS A 143 1.42 8.19 16.33
N LEU A 144 1.65 7.38 17.37
CA LEU A 144 2.98 6.86 17.72
C LEU A 144 3.35 5.74 16.72
N ASN A 145 4.03 6.10 15.63
CA ASN A 145 3.96 5.30 14.42
C ASN A 145 4.86 4.07 14.39
N THR A 146 4.43 2.97 15.00
CA THR A 146 4.70 1.63 14.45
C THR A 146 3.76 1.42 13.26
N PHE A 147 4.28 1.73 12.07
CA PHE A 147 3.59 1.69 10.79
C PHE A 147 3.67 0.30 10.15
N ASN A 148 2.55 -0.24 9.66
CA ASN A 148 2.49 -1.46 8.85
C ASN A 148 1.45 -1.24 7.74
N CYS A 149 1.93 -1.10 6.50
CA CYS A 149 1.10 -0.85 5.35
C CYS A 149 1.36 -1.89 4.27
N THR A 150 0.33 -2.67 3.97
CA THR A 150 0.30 -3.63 2.86
C THR A 150 -0.50 -3.11 1.66
N PHE A 151 -0.91 -1.84 1.69
CA PHE A 151 -1.75 -1.19 0.67
C PHE A 151 -3.10 -1.86 0.36
N GLU A 152 -3.58 -2.72 1.25
CA GLU A 152 -4.94 -3.29 1.22
C GLU A 152 -5.99 -2.28 1.77
N ASP A 153 -5.69 -0.99 1.63
CA ASP A 153 -6.44 0.16 2.15
C ASP A 153 -6.53 1.24 1.04
N LYS A 154 -7.72 1.86 0.89
CA LYS A 154 -7.99 2.90 -0.13
C LYS A 154 -7.11 4.12 -0.01
N ASN A 155 -6.76 4.48 1.22
CA ASN A 155 -6.09 5.72 1.52
C ASN A 155 -4.57 5.56 1.39
N MET A 156 -4.12 4.42 0.85
CA MET A 156 -2.72 4.08 0.68
C MET A 156 -1.96 4.23 2.00
N CYS A 157 -2.62 3.99 3.14
CA CYS A 157 -2.09 4.24 4.48
C CYS A 157 -1.53 5.67 4.67
N GLY A 158 -2.11 6.66 3.99
CA GLY A 158 -1.69 8.07 4.02
C GLY A 158 -0.52 8.43 3.11
N PHE A 159 -0.06 7.51 2.25
CA PHE A 159 0.93 7.82 1.23
C PHE A 159 0.39 8.83 0.23
N LYS A 160 1.28 9.74 -0.19
CA LYS A 160 0.95 10.78 -1.17
C LYS A 160 2.02 10.81 -2.25
N SER A 161 1.72 11.47 -3.36
CA SER A 161 2.75 11.85 -4.32
C SER A 161 2.83 13.34 -4.55
N SER A 162 3.95 13.75 -5.12
CA SER A 162 4.12 15.07 -5.70
C SER A 162 4.68 14.89 -7.12
N PRO A 163 3.92 15.19 -8.19
CA PRO A 163 2.52 15.66 -8.20
C PRO A 163 1.50 14.69 -7.56
N GLU A 164 0.35 15.21 -7.09
CA GLU A 164 -0.63 14.46 -6.29
C GLU A 164 -1.29 13.30 -7.03
N TYR A 165 -1.44 13.39 -8.35
CA TYR A 165 -2.10 12.39 -9.20
C TYR A 165 -1.18 11.26 -9.68
N CYS A 166 0.08 11.21 -9.24
CA CYS A 166 1.05 10.26 -9.75
C CYS A 166 1.01 8.88 -9.09
N LEU A 167 0.43 8.78 -7.88
CA LEU A 167 0.34 7.54 -7.13
C LEU A 167 -1.05 6.91 -7.29
N GLU A 168 -1.07 5.63 -7.64
CA GLU A 168 -2.30 4.87 -7.80
C GLU A 168 -2.19 3.51 -7.11
N LEU A 169 -3.33 2.97 -6.66
CA LEU A 169 -3.44 1.57 -6.26
C LEU A 169 -3.55 0.69 -7.49
N ASP A 170 -2.78 -0.39 -7.51
CA ASP A 170 -2.72 -1.34 -8.61
C ASP A 170 -2.69 -2.78 -8.06
N PHE A 171 -2.97 -3.76 -8.93
CA PHE A 171 -3.01 -5.18 -8.59
C PHE A 171 -2.71 -6.03 -9.82
N GLY A 172 -2.23 -7.26 -9.58
CA GLY A 172 -1.66 -8.13 -10.61
C GLY A 172 -2.55 -8.52 -11.79
N VAL A 173 -3.88 -8.51 -11.61
CA VAL A 173 -4.82 -8.75 -12.72
C VAL A 173 -4.89 -7.55 -13.67
N ARG A 174 -4.85 -6.33 -13.14
CA ARG A 174 -4.87 -5.08 -13.92
C ARG A 174 -3.50 -4.80 -14.52
N SER A 175 -2.45 -4.95 -13.72
CA SER A 175 -1.08 -4.71 -14.12
C SER A 175 -0.32 -6.01 -14.21
N LYS A 176 0.12 -6.32 -15.43
CA LYS A 176 0.98 -7.48 -15.70
C LYS A 176 2.39 -7.34 -15.10
N ASN A 177 2.72 -6.19 -14.50
CA ASN A 177 4.03 -5.93 -13.91
C ASN A 177 3.93 -4.84 -12.83
N PRO A 178 3.89 -5.18 -11.53
CA PRO A 178 3.97 -6.54 -10.95
C PRO A 178 2.68 -7.36 -11.08
N SER A 179 2.79 -8.59 -11.56
CA SER A 179 1.69 -9.58 -11.64
C SER A 179 1.27 -10.13 -10.28
N ARG A 180 2.12 -10.01 -9.25
CA ARG A 180 1.78 -10.41 -7.88
C ARG A 180 2.18 -9.36 -6.88
N ASP A 181 1.28 -9.09 -5.94
CA ASP A 181 1.58 -8.26 -4.78
C ASP A 181 2.58 -8.97 -3.84
N HIS A 182 3.39 -8.22 -3.12
CA HIS A 182 4.37 -8.78 -2.20
C HIS A 182 3.71 -9.26 -0.90
N SER A 183 2.75 -8.49 -0.38
CA SER A 183 2.15 -8.69 0.93
C SER A 183 1.39 -10.02 1.10
N LYS A 184 0.66 -10.46 0.08
CA LYS A 184 -0.15 -11.67 -0.01
C LYS A 184 0.44 -12.67 -1.00
N GLY A 185 1.28 -12.24 -1.95
CA GLY A 185 1.83 -13.11 -2.99
C GLY A 185 0.81 -13.50 -4.05
N THR A 186 -0.24 -12.71 -4.24
CA THR A 186 -1.39 -13.03 -5.10
C THR A 186 -1.57 -12.03 -6.24
N VAL A 187 -2.39 -12.38 -7.23
CA VAL A 187 -2.76 -11.43 -8.31
C VAL A 187 -3.82 -10.41 -7.87
N TYR A 188 -4.43 -10.60 -6.70
CA TYR A 188 -5.54 -9.80 -6.18
C TYR A 188 -5.14 -8.86 -5.04
N GLY A 189 -3.98 -9.06 -4.42
CA GLY A 189 -3.46 -8.13 -3.44
C GLY A 189 -3.01 -6.83 -4.11
N GLN A 190 -2.94 -5.79 -3.30
CA GLN A 190 -2.80 -4.42 -3.74
C GLN A 190 -1.41 -3.89 -3.41
N TYR A 191 -0.91 -3.02 -4.27
CA TYR A 191 0.32 -2.27 -4.06
C TYR A 191 0.15 -0.88 -4.66
N ILE A 192 0.99 0.08 -4.27
CA ILE A 192 0.99 1.39 -4.92
C ILE A 192 1.96 1.41 -6.09
N ARG A 193 1.58 2.11 -7.16
CA ARG A 193 2.39 2.29 -8.35
C ARG A 193 2.51 3.77 -8.69
N LEU A 194 3.67 4.17 -9.18
CA LEU A 194 3.87 5.49 -9.77
C LEU A 194 3.54 5.44 -11.27
N ASN A 195 2.67 6.35 -11.73
CA ASN A 195 2.21 6.44 -13.12
C ASN A 195 2.73 7.70 -13.85
N CYS A 196 3.71 8.40 -13.26
CA CYS A 196 4.29 9.60 -13.83
C CYS A 196 5.70 9.36 -14.37
N ASN A 197 5.95 9.84 -15.60
CA ASN A 197 7.26 9.80 -16.26
C ASN A 197 8.15 11.01 -15.92
N ASN A 198 7.58 12.07 -15.36
CA ASN A 198 8.34 13.25 -14.94
C ASN A 198 8.91 13.05 -13.53
N GLU A 199 9.80 13.94 -13.11
CA GLU A 199 10.30 13.96 -11.72
C GLU A 199 9.11 13.95 -10.75
N SER A 200 9.08 12.95 -9.89
CA SER A 200 7.96 12.69 -9.00
C SER A 200 8.45 12.15 -7.67
N ARG A 201 7.69 12.39 -6.61
CA ARG A 201 8.00 11.92 -5.26
C ARG A 201 6.88 11.06 -4.73
N ILE A 202 7.22 9.92 -4.13
CA ILE A 202 6.34 9.16 -3.26
C ILE A 202 6.67 9.60 -1.83
N ILE A 203 5.69 10.05 -1.08
CA ILE A 203 5.82 10.67 0.23
C ILE A 203 5.16 9.76 1.26
N LEU A 204 5.96 9.28 2.21
CA LEU A 204 5.46 8.49 3.32
C LEU A 204 4.75 9.39 4.34
N PRO A 205 3.77 8.86 5.10
CA PRO A 205 3.26 9.52 6.28
C PRO A 205 4.38 9.90 7.25
N LYS A 206 4.20 11.00 7.97
CA LYS A 206 5.18 11.48 8.94
C LYS A 206 5.38 10.46 10.05
N ILE A 207 6.61 10.00 10.24
CA ILE A 207 6.95 8.99 11.25
C ILE A 207 7.56 9.68 12.46
N THR A 208 7.01 9.42 13.65
CA THR A 208 7.54 9.93 14.92
C THR A 208 7.81 8.76 15.85
N MET A 209 9.09 8.57 16.20
CA MET A 209 9.55 7.45 17.03
C MET A 209 10.37 7.93 18.23
N GLY A 210 10.08 7.39 19.41
CA GLY A 210 10.81 7.68 20.65
C GLY A 210 12.17 6.98 20.75
N THR A 211 12.39 5.95 19.95
CA THR A 211 13.62 5.13 19.92
C THR A 211 14.14 4.99 18.50
N THR A 212 15.37 4.49 18.35
CA THR A 212 15.85 3.97 17.06
C THR A 212 14.89 2.91 16.54
N PHE A 213 14.64 2.92 15.23
CA PHE A 213 13.72 2.00 14.57
C PHE A 213 14.26 1.59 13.20
N CYS A 214 13.75 0.47 12.70
CA CYS A 214 13.98 -0.05 11.37
C CYS A 214 12.78 0.26 10.50
N LEU A 215 12.99 0.86 9.34
CA LEU A 215 12.02 0.92 8.26
C LEU A 215 12.37 -0.16 7.24
N ASP A 216 11.43 -1.07 7.00
CA ASP A 216 11.49 -2.18 6.04
C ASP A 216 10.41 -1.94 4.99
N PHE A 217 10.75 -2.04 3.71
CA PHE A 217 9.78 -1.96 2.62
C PHE A 217 10.23 -2.73 1.39
N TYR A 218 9.29 -2.96 0.48
CA TYR A 218 9.54 -3.61 -0.79
C TYR A 218 9.22 -2.71 -1.98
N TYR A 219 10.05 -2.77 -3.01
CA TYR A 219 9.85 -2.00 -4.24
C TYR A 219 10.21 -2.79 -5.50
N ILE A 220 9.64 -2.37 -6.63
CA ILE A 220 10.07 -2.77 -7.97
C ILE A 220 10.37 -1.48 -8.73
N PHE A 221 11.50 -1.41 -9.42
CA PHE A 221 11.88 -0.23 -10.20
C PHE A 221 12.56 -0.63 -11.51
N SER A 222 11.94 -0.27 -12.64
CA SER A 222 12.46 -0.42 -14.00
C SER A 222 12.11 0.79 -14.87
N GLY A 223 12.92 1.05 -15.90
CA GLY A 223 12.76 2.19 -16.80
C GLY A 223 14.01 3.04 -16.96
N TYR A 224 13.83 4.32 -17.25
CA TYR A 224 14.90 5.31 -17.35
C TYR A 224 14.90 6.21 -16.11
N GLY A 225 16.03 6.84 -15.78
CA GLY A 225 16.15 7.68 -14.59
C GLY A 225 16.64 6.94 -13.35
N ASN A 226 16.62 7.63 -12.21
CA ASN A 226 17.14 7.17 -10.93
C ASN A 226 16.06 7.23 -9.86
N LEU A 227 16.09 6.29 -8.92
CA LEU A 227 15.25 6.29 -7.72
C LEU A 227 16.13 6.52 -6.50
N SER A 228 15.73 7.40 -5.60
CA SER A 228 16.53 7.79 -4.43
C SER A 228 15.65 8.00 -3.21
N VAL A 229 16.11 7.55 -2.05
CA VAL A 229 15.40 7.70 -0.77
C VAL A 229 15.95 8.90 -0.03
N TYR A 230 15.06 9.76 0.44
CA TYR A 230 15.38 10.93 1.24
C TYR A 230 14.69 10.85 2.60
N ASN A 231 15.32 11.45 3.62
CA ASN A 231 14.69 11.73 4.91
C ASN A 231 14.95 13.18 5.28
N ASN A 232 13.89 13.96 5.52
CA ASN A 232 13.98 15.39 5.80
C ASN A 232 14.86 16.12 4.77
N ASN A 233 14.65 15.83 3.48
CA ASN A 233 15.43 16.33 2.33
C ASN A 233 16.91 15.94 2.29
N THR A 234 17.38 15.09 3.20
CA THR A 234 18.73 14.53 3.15
C THR A 234 18.70 13.21 2.38
N LEU A 235 19.57 13.07 1.38
CA LEU A 235 19.71 11.82 0.62
C LEU A 235 20.22 10.72 1.55
N LEU A 236 19.45 9.63 1.66
CA LEU A 236 19.86 8.44 2.41
C LEU A 236 20.58 7.44 1.50
N MET A 237 19.98 7.10 0.37
CA MET A 237 20.54 6.14 -0.58
C MET A 237 19.93 6.28 -1.97
N LYS A 238 20.61 5.74 -2.98
CA LYS A 238 20.05 5.49 -4.31
C LYS A 238 19.58 4.04 -4.38
N LEU A 239 18.44 3.79 -5.00
CA LEU A 239 17.88 2.46 -5.14
C LEU A 239 18.26 1.88 -6.52
N PRO A 240 18.79 0.65 -6.57
CA PRO A 240 19.13 0.00 -7.83
C PRO A 240 17.88 -0.29 -8.68
N LYS A 241 18.11 -0.36 -9.99
CA LYS A 241 17.09 -0.62 -11.01
C LYS A 241 17.16 -2.08 -11.45
N PHE A 242 16.01 -2.73 -11.63
CA PHE A 242 15.90 -4.11 -12.07
C PHE A 242 14.90 -4.23 -13.20
N ASP A 243 15.35 -4.68 -14.38
CA ASP A 243 14.47 -4.97 -15.52
C ASP A 243 13.85 -6.38 -15.38
N ALA A 244 13.33 -6.68 -14.18
CA ALA A 244 12.69 -7.94 -13.81
C ALA A 244 11.57 -7.68 -12.79
N GLU A 245 10.59 -8.59 -12.74
CA GLU A 245 9.45 -8.52 -11.83
C GLU A 245 9.82 -9.10 -10.45
N ILE A 246 10.79 -8.47 -9.78
CA ILE A 246 11.32 -8.94 -8.49
C ILE A 246 11.14 -7.86 -7.44
N TRP A 247 10.35 -8.18 -6.41
CA TRP A 247 10.22 -7.34 -5.22
C TRP A 247 11.54 -7.28 -4.44
N MET A 248 12.03 -6.06 -4.27
CA MET A 248 13.30 -5.78 -3.63
C MET A 248 13.10 -5.19 -2.25
N ASN A 249 13.72 -5.81 -1.25
CA ASN A 249 13.68 -5.35 0.13
C ASN A 249 14.70 -4.22 0.38
N VAL A 250 14.30 -3.22 1.16
CA VAL A 250 15.17 -2.16 1.66
C VAL A 250 14.99 -2.06 3.17
N ASN A 251 16.11 -1.97 3.89
CA ASN A 251 16.15 -1.84 5.35
C ASN A 251 16.90 -0.58 5.75
N LEU A 252 16.22 0.35 6.41
CA LEU A 252 16.79 1.62 6.87
C LEU A 252 16.71 1.73 8.39
N THR A 253 17.86 1.72 9.05
CA THR A 253 17.93 2.03 10.48
C THR A 253 17.94 3.54 10.67
N LEU A 254 16.91 4.07 11.32
CA LEU A 254 16.72 5.50 11.58
C LEU A 254 16.75 5.79 13.08
N SER A 255 17.35 6.93 13.46
CA SER A 255 17.43 7.37 14.86
C SER A 255 16.05 7.74 15.42
N LYS A 256 15.96 7.96 16.74
CA LYS A 256 14.77 8.58 17.32
C LYS A 256 14.52 9.98 16.72
N GLY A 257 13.26 10.38 16.63
CA GLY A 257 12.88 11.70 16.14
C GLY A 257 11.72 11.67 15.16
N VAL A 258 11.65 12.75 14.38
CA VAL A 258 10.61 12.97 13.37
C VAL A 258 11.23 12.81 11.98
N HIS A 259 10.62 11.94 11.17
CA HIS A 259 11.11 11.56 9.86
C HIS A 259 10.05 11.83 8.80
N ASN A 260 10.44 12.60 7.77
CA ASN A 260 9.68 12.80 6.54
C ASN A 260 10.41 12.08 5.42
N ILE A 261 9.99 10.85 5.13
CA ILE A 261 10.67 9.98 4.18
C ILE A 261 10.00 10.10 2.83
N SER A 262 10.80 10.20 1.78
CA SER A 262 10.30 10.23 0.41
C SER A 262 11.19 9.45 -0.55
N LEU A 263 10.57 8.83 -1.54
CA LEU A 263 11.26 8.23 -2.67
C LEU A 263 11.12 9.18 -3.84
N VAL A 264 12.23 9.64 -4.39
CA VAL A 264 12.30 10.60 -5.49
C VAL A 264 12.73 9.87 -6.75
N TYR A 265 11.85 9.85 -7.73
CA TYR A 265 12.15 9.41 -9.08
C TYR A 265 12.58 10.63 -9.90
N SER A 266 13.78 10.58 -10.51
CA SER A 266 14.37 11.72 -11.21
C SER A 266 13.71 12.06 -12.56
N GLY A 267 12.67 11.32 -12.95
CA GLY A 267 12.07 11.43 -14.27
C GLY A 267 12.83 10.62 -15.33
N GLY A 268 12.14 10.36 -16.42
CA GLY A 268 12.53 9.44 -17.48
C GLY A 268 11.32 8.61 -17.93
N ASN A 269 11.48 7.84 -19.00
CA ASN A 269 10.43 6.90 -19.40
C ASN A 269 10.34 5.76 -18.38
N LEU A 270 9.38 5.85 -17.46
CA LEU A 270 9.19 4.89 -16.39
C LEU A 270 8.50 3.65 -16.96
N THR A 271 9.05 2.47 -16.70
CA THR A 271 8.39 1.22 -17.08
C THR A 271 7.52 0.74 -15.92
N THR A 272 8.13 0.53 -14.75
CA THR A 272 7.43 0.13 -13.53
C THR A 272 8.13 0.74 -12.32
N LEU A 273 7.37 1.45 -11.48
CA LEU A 273 7.77 1.72 -10.11
C LEU A 273 6.60 1.35 -9.20
N ALA A 274 6.77 0.26 -8.44
CA ALA A 274 5.78 -0.23 -7.50
C ALA A 274 6.36 -0.33 -6.09
N PHE A 275 5.52 -0.20 -5.08
CA PHE A 275 5.89 -0.19 -3.67
C PHE A 275 4.88 -1.00 -2.86
N ASP A 276 5.36 -1.82 -1.94
CA ASP A 276 4.52 -2.70 -1.12
C ASP A 276 5.17 -3.02 0.23
N SER A 277 4.38 -3.55 1.16
CA SER A 277 4.81 -4.12 2.46
C SER A 277 5.72 -3.20 3.27
N VAL A 278 5.24 -2.02 3.62
CA VAL A 278 6.00 -1.01 4.38
C VAL A 278 5.79 -1.21 5.87
N VAL A 279 6.84 -1.55 6.59
CA VAL A 279 6.78 -1.85 8.02
C VAL A 279 7.84 -1.09 8.78
N THR A 280 7.49 -0.57 9.95
CA THR A 280 8.46 -0.08 10.93
C THR A 280 8.51 -0.99 12.13
N LYS A 281 9.72 -1.26 12.62
CA LYS A 281 9.98 -2.11 13.79
C LYS A 281 10.88 -1.35 14.77
N GLN A 282 10.59 -1.42 16.06
CA GLN A 282 11.48 -0.82 17.07
C GLN A 282 12.84 -1.52 17.08
N GLY A 283 13.91 -0.75 17.27
CA GLY A 283 15.28 -1.26 17.27
C GLY A 283 16.00 -1.09 15.93
N LYS A 284 17.25 -1.56 15.85
CA LYS A 284 18.01 -1.54 14.59
C LYS A 284 17.45 -2.58 13.62
N CYS A 285 17.61 -2.33 12.32
CA CYS A 285 17.26 -3.36 11.34
C CYS A 285 18.06 -4.64 11.60
N PRO A 286 17.44 -5.81 11.46
CA PRO A 286 18.19 -7.06 11.50
C PRO A 286 19.27 -7.00 10.42
N ALA A 287 20.50 -7.32 10.78
CA ALA A 287 21.58 -7.51 9.81
C ALA A 287 21.22 -8.75 8.99
N LYS A 288 20.43 -8.56 7.94
CA LYS A 288 20.16 -9.61 6.96
C LYS A 288 21.39 -9.66 6.07
N GLY A 289 22.05 -10.82 6.01
CA GLY A 289 22.95 -11.07 4.89
C GLY A 289 22.18 -10.88 3.59
N CYS A 290 22.88 -10.46 2.53
CA CYS A 290 22.23 -10.32 1.25
C CYS A 290 21.65 -11.67 0.80
N PRO A 291 20.54 -11.68 0.04
CA PRO A 291 19.96 -12.90 -0.50
C PRO A 291 21.00 -13.74 -1.27
N GLU A 292 20.72 -15.01 -1.48
CA GLU A 292 21.63 -15.88 -2.25
C GLU A 292 21.88 -15.28 -3.64
N ASN A 293 23.17 -15.17 -4.04
CA ASN A 293 23.64 -14.49 -5.26
C ASN A 293 23.54 -12.95 -5.25
N TRP A 294 23.51 -12.32 -4.08
CA TRP A 294 23.61 -10.88 -3.93
C TRP A 294 24.90 -10.50 -3.19
N TYR A 295 25.54 -9.42 -3.64
CA TYR A 295 26.68 -8.83 -2.96
C TYR A 295 26.23 -7.73 -2.01
N PRO A 296 26.75 -7.71 -0.78
CA PRO A 296 26.61 -6.56 0.09
C PRO A 296 27.49 -5.41 -0.40
N CYS A 297 26.97 -4.20 -0.31
CA CYS A 297 27.78 -3.00 -0.24
C CYS A 297 28.52 -2.97 1.12
N ASN A 298 29.58 -2.17 1.23
CA ASN A 298 30.41 -2.02 2.42
C ASN A 298 29.63 -1.49 3.63
N ASP A 299 28.47 -0.86 3.41
CA ASP A 299 27.54 -0.45 4.46
C ASP A 299 26.70 -1.62 5.03
N ASN A 300 26.79 -2.81 4.42
CA ASN A 300 26.03 -4.04 4.69
C ASN A 300 24.50 -3.90 4.69
N ASN A 301 23.97 -2.73 4.34
CA ASN A 301 22.53 -2.44 4.32
C ASN A 301 22.00 -2.34 2.89
N THR A 302 22.87 -2.06 1.92
CA THR A 302 22.55 -2.06 0.50
C THR A 302 23.06 -3.36 -0.11
N CYS A 303 22.18 -4.08 -0.81
CA CYS A 303 22.54 -5.29 -1.55
C CYS A 303 22.28 -5.06 -3.04
N TYR A 304 23.14 -5.63 -3.88
CA TYR A 304 22.96 -5.66 -5.32
C TYR A 304 23.20 -7.09 -5.84
N PRO A 305 22.53 -7.53 -6.93
CA PRO A 305 22.74 -8.86 -7.48
C PRO A 305 24.14 -8.96 -8.08
N TYR A 306 24.70 -10.15 -8.11
CA TYR A 306 26.02 -10.38 -8.68
C TYR A 306 26.17 -9.91 -10.14
N THR A 307 25.07 -9.90 -10.91
CA THR A 307 25.01 -9.42 -12.30
C THR A 307 25.22 -7.92 -12.47
N GLN A 308 25.09 -7.15 -11.38
CA GLN A 308 25.23 -5.70 -11.35
C GLN A 308 26.61 -5.25 -10.87
N LYS A 309 27.53 -6.18 -10.61
CA LYS A 309 28.93 -5.83 -10.37
C LYS A 309 29.56 -5.36 -11.69
N CYS A 310 30.11 -4.15 -11.72
CA CYS A 310 30.77 -3.59 -12.91
C CYS A 310 29.84 -3.44 -14.12
N ASP A 311 28.56 -3.16 -13.90
CA ASP A 311 27.58 -3.02 -14.98
C ASP A 311 27.44 -1.57 -15.49
N GLY A 312 28.24 -0.66 -14.95
CA GLY A 312 28.29 0.75 -15.30
C GLY A 312 27.25 1.59 -14.56
N ILE A 313 26.49 1.01 -13.64
CA ILE A 313 25.50 1.69 -12.80
C ILE A 313 26.02 1.68 -11.37
N ILE A 314 25.99 2.83 -10.71
CA ILE A 314 26.36 2.94 -9.29
C ILE A 314 25.17 2.43 -8.45
N ASN A 315 25.24 1.17 -8.02
CA ASN A 315 24.22 0.51 -7.19
C ASN A 315 24.56 0.61 -5.70
N CYS A 316 25.84 0.71 -5.33
CA CYS A 316 26.25 0.98 -3.95
C CYS A 316 26.36 2.49 -3.67
N PRO A 317 26.11 2.96 -2.42
CA PRO A 317 26.16 4.39 -2.09
C PRO A 317 27.49 5.08 -2.44
N ASN A 318 28.59 4.34 -2.38
CA ASN A 318 29.94 4.83 -2.70
C ASN A 318 30.44 4.40 -4.09
N GLY A 319 29.57 3.80 -4.93
CA GLY A 319 29.91 3.26 -6.25
C GLY A 319 31.02 2.22 -6.21
N GLU A 320 31.12 1.47 -5.12
CA GLU A 320 32.15 0.43 -4.94
C GLU A 320 31.87 -0.85 -5.72
N ASP A 321 30.61 -1.09 -6.09
CA ASP A 321 30.20 -2.10 -7.06
C ASP A 321 30.82 -1.86 -8.45
N GLU A 322 31.23 -0.62 -8.72
CA GLU A 322 31.91 -0.19 -9.94
C GLU A 322 33.42 0.06 -9.76
N LYS A 323 33.99 -0.29 -8.59
CA LYS A 323 35.44 -0.16 -8.31
C LYS A 323 36.15 -1.50 -8.46
N GLY A 324 37.42 -1.46 -8.88
CA GLY A 324 38.21 -2.68 -9.10
C GLY A 324 37.75 -3.51 -10.30
N CYS A 325 36.89 -2.94 -11.14
CA CYS A 325 36.46 -3.50 -12.41
C CYS A 325 37.61 -3.41 -13.41
N ALA A 326 38.47 -4.42 -13.46
CA ALA A 326 39.54 -4.51 -14.43
C ALA A 326 38.94 -4.71 -15.84
N SER A 327 38.50 -3.63 -16.51
CA SER A 327 38.09 -3.57 -17.93
C SER A 327 37.30 -4.79 -18.46
N ASN A 328 36.50 -5.43 -17.60
CA ASN A 328 35.74 -6.64 -17.92
C ASN A 328 34.27 -6.30 -17.71
N LYS A 329 33.70 -5.54 -18.65
CA LYS A 329 32.26 -5.66 -18.90
C LYS A 329 32.00 -7.14 -19.18
N THR A 330 31.03 -7.75 -18.52
CA THR A 330 30.69 -9.15 -18.77
C THR A 330 30.34 -9.30 -20.24
N LYS A 331 30.87 -10.34 -20.90
CA LYS A 331 30.61 -10.57 -22.33
C LYS A 331 29.12 -10.74 -22.62
N TYR A 332 28.36 -11.21 -21.62
CA TYR A 332 26.93 -11.47 -21.72
C TYR A 332 26.15 -10.76 -20.60
N LYS A 333 24.90 -10.37 -20.89
CA LYS A 333 23.91 -9.84 -19.94
C LYS A 333 22.52 -10.33 -20.34
N LEU A 334 21.68 -10.67 -19.35
CA LEU A 334 20.25 -10.96 -19.57
C LEU A 334 19.42 -9.67 -19.43
N THR A 335 18.42 -9.50 -20.29
CA THR A 335 17.51 -8.34 -20.28
C THR A 335 16.06 -8.74 -20.52
N GLY A 336 15.10 -8.06 -19.89
CA GLY A 336 13.67 -8.31 -20.10
C GLY A 336 13.21 -9.70 -19.65
N GLY A 337 13.86 -10.25 -18.62
CA GLY A 337 13.46 -11.48 -17.95
C GLY A 337 12.38 -11.25 -16.91
N ARG A 338 11.77 -12.33 -16.43
CA ARG A 338 10.87 -12.25 -15.27
C ARG A 338 11.64 -12.29 -13.95
N ASP A 339 12.86 -12.82 -13.98
CA ASP A 339 13.75 -12.97 -12.83
C ASP A 339 15.22 -12.74 -13.24
N LEU A 340 16.15 -12.89 -12.28
CA LEU A 340 17.60 -12.71 -12.49
C LEU A 340 18.24 -13.75 -13.43
N TRP A 341 17.52 -14.82 -13.78
CA TRP A 341 18.04 -15.99 -14.50
C TRP A 341 17.34 -16.22 -15.84
N SER A 342 16.39 -15.35 -16.20
CA SER A 342 15.62 -15.43 -17.42
C SER A 342 15.74 -14.13 -18.21
N GLY A 343 15.39 -14.18 -19.49
CA GLY A 343 15.37 -13.00 -20.35
C GLY A 343 16.08 -13.22 -21.68
N LYS A 344 16.19 -12.13 -22.43
CA LYS A 344 16.90 -12.09 -23.71
C LYS A 344 18.39 -11.89 -23.47
N LEU A 345 19.19 -12.82 -23.99
CA LEU A 345 20.64 -12.73 -23.97
C LEU A 345 21.11 -11.59 -24.88
N LYS A 346 21.90 -10.68 -24.30
CA LYS A 346 22.66 -9.69 -25.04
C LYS A 346 24.15 -9.95 -24.87
N MET A 347 24.92 -9.70 -25.92
CA MET A 347 26.37 -9.83 -25.92
C MET A 347 27.02 -8.47 -26.13
N LEU A 348 28.10 -8.21 -25.40
CA LEU A 348 28.90 -7.02 -25.57
C LEU A 348 29.64 -7.06 -26.92
N SER A 349 29.41 -6.03 -27.74
CA SER A 349 30.08 -5.82 -29.03
C SER A 349 30.60 -4.39 -29.07
N GLY A 350 31.92 -4.22 -28.98
CA GLY A 350 32.52 -2.89 -28.80
C GLY A 350 32.14 -2.30 -27.44
N SER A 351 31.44 -1.16 -27.43
CA SER A 351 30.98 -0.48 -26.21
C SER A 351 29.53 -0.79 -25.82
N GLU A 352 28.76 -1.47 -26.68
CA GLU A 352 27.31 -1.66 -26.55
C GLU A 352 26.90 -3.14 -26.42
N TYR A 353 25.76 -3.38 -25.76
CA TYR A 353 25.16 -4.71 -25.65
C TYR A 353 24.10 -4.91 -26.73
N LEU A 354 24.38 -5.82 -27.67
CA LEU A 354 23.50 -6.15 -28.78
C LEU A 354 22.74 -7.46 -28.52
N PRO A 355 21.50 -7.60 -29.01
CA PRO A 355 20.74 -8.84 -28.90
C PRO A 355 21.47 -9.99 -29.60
N VAL A 356 21.52 -11.14 -28.96
CA VAL A 356 22.04 -12.37 -29.58
C VAL A 356 20.89 -13.04 -30.32
N CYS A 357 20.98 -13.09 -31.64
CA CYS A 357 20.07 -13.86 -32.49
C CYS A 357 20.74 -15.18 -32.86
N ALA A 358 20.22 -16.31 -32.37
CA ALA A 358 20.69 -17.64 -32.72
C ALA A 358 19.50 -18.57 -32.96
N TYR A 359 19.55 -19.37 -34.03
CA TYR A 359 18.52 -20.37 -34.35
C TYR A 359 18.62 -21.60 -33.43
N SER A 360 19.83 -21.94 -33.02
CA SER A 360 20.13 -22.90 -31.94
C SER A 360 21.45 -22.51 -31.28
N ILE A 361 21.60 -22.83 -30.00
CA ILE A 361 22.82 -22.56 -29.24
C ILE A 361 23.33 -23.92 -28.74
N SER A 362 24.62 -24.21 -28.97
CA SER A 362 25.22 -25.46 -28.50
C SER A 362 25.31 -25.50 -26.97
N SER A 363 25.26 -26.69 -26.38
CA SER A 363 25.40 -26.88 -24.92
C SER A 363 26.66 -26.22 -24.38
N PHE A 364 27.78 -26.39 -25.07
CA PHE A 364 29.06 -25.76 -24.71
C PHE A 364 28.97 -24.21 -24.63
N THR A 365 28.24 -23.59 -25.57
CA THR A 365 28.07 -22.13 -25.58
C THR A 365 27.15 -21.69 -24.45
N LEU A 366 26.10 -22.48 -24.15
CA LEU A 366 25.22 -22.25 -23.00
C LEU A 366 25.99 -22.36 -21.69
N ASP A 367 26.83 -23.38 -21.50
CA ASP A 367 27.64 -23.55 -20.29
C ASP A 367 28.64 -22.39 -20.11
N THR A 368 29.19 -21.89 -21.22
CA THR A 368 30.05 -20.70 -21.21
C THR A 368 29.28 -19.44 -20.83
N VAL A 369 28.06 -19.27 -21.33
CA VAL A 369 27.20 -18.13 -20.97
C VAL A 369 26.78 -18.23 -19.50
N CYS A 370 26.33 -19.39 -19.04
CA CYS A 370 25.90 -19.65 -17.67
C CYS A 370 27.04 -19.43 -16.67
N SER A 371 28.23 -19.98 -16.92
CA SER A 371 29.40 -19.78 -16.05
C SER A 371 29.83 -18.32 -15.96
N GLN A 372 29.74 -17.55 -17.05
CA GLN A 372 30.01 -16.10 -17.03
C GLN A 372 28.89 -15.29 -16.35
N LEU A 373 27.67 -15.81 -16.34
CA LEU A 373 26.57 -15.34 -15.50
C LEU A 373 26.60 -15.98 -14.10
N GLY A 374 27.72 -16.55 -13.62
CA GLY A 374 27.82 -17.05 -12.25
C GLY A 374 26.91 -18.23 -11.89
N LEU A 375 26.26 -18.86 -12.87
CA LEU A 375 25.54 -20.12 -12.71
C LEU A 375 26.56 -21.26 -12.75
N LYS A 376 26.64 -22.06 -11.68
CA LYS A 376 27.47 -23.27 -11.62
C LYS A 376 26.70 -24.48 -12.10
#